data_AF-A0A919C062-F1
#
_entry.id   AF-A0A919C062-F1
#
_cell.length_a   1.000
_cell.length_b   1.000
_cell.length_c   1.000
_cell.angle_alpha   90.00
_cell.angle_beta   90.00
_cell.angle_gamma   90.00
#
_symmetry.space_group_name_H-M   'P 1'
#
loop_
_entity.id
_entity.type
_entity.pdbx_description
1 polymer ?
#
loop_
_entity_poly.entity_id
_entity_poly.type
_entity_poly.pdbx_seq_one_letter_code
_entity_poly.pdbx_strand_id
1 'polypeptide(L)' 'MSEKTVKGPASYFPSIEKTYGRPVVAWQELIRSSPLTKHMELVAWLKSEHGLGHGHANALVAATLAEGR' A
#
# COMPACT_ATOMS: atom_id res chain seq x y z
N MET A 1 5.70 -26.09 8.02
CA MET A 1 5.56 -24.92 7.12
C MET A 1 5.43 -23.70 8.01
N SER A 2 6.47 -22.86 8.12
CA SER A 2 6.44 -21.69 9.00
C SER A 2 5.77 -20.53 8.27
N GLU A 3 4.45 -20.41 8.41
CA GLU A 3 3.73 -19.18 8.07
C GLU A 3 4.28 -18.08 8.96
N LYS A 4 5.23 -17.29 8.43
CA LYS A 4 5.64 -16.02 9.03
C LYS A 4 4.36 -15.21 9.17
N THR A 5 3.88 -15.10 10.40
CA THR A 5 2.86 -14.13 10.77
C THR A 5 3.46 -12.76 10.46
N VAL A 6 3.22 -12.27 9.24
CA VAL A 6 3.49 -10.88 8.88
C VAL A 6 2.61 -10.08 9.82
N LYS A 7 3.18 -9.60 10.93
CA LYS A 7 2.54 -8.66 11.84
C LYS A 7 2.87 -7.27 11.30
N GLY A 8 1.93 -6.65 10.60
CA GLY A 8 2.10 -5.31 10.06
C GLY A 8 1.27 -5.05 8.80
N PRO A 9 1.38 -3.87 8.17
CA PRO A 9 0.66 -3.55 6.94
C PRO A 9 0.87 -4.57 5.81
N ALA A 10 1.98 -5.32 5.84
CA ALA A 10 2.27 -6.41 4.91
C ALA A 10 1.26 -7.59 4.96
N SER A 11 0.50 -7.77 6.04
CA SER A 11 -0.56 -8.81 6.08
C SER A 11 -1.66 -8.55 5.05
N TYR A 12 -1.85 -7.30 4.64
CA TYR A 12 -2.87 -6.92 3.67
C TYR A 12 -2.42 -7.14 2.22
N PHE A 13 -1.12 -7.36 1.97
CA PHE A 13 -0.56 -7.42 0.62
C PHE A 13 -1.18 -8.50 -0.26
N PRO A 14 -1.31 -9.77 0.20
CA PRO A 14 -1.93 -10.81 -0.63
C PRO A 14 -3.38 -10.46 -1.01
N SER A 15 -4.13 -9.86 -0.10
CA SER A 15 -5.51 -9.42 -0.35
C SER A 15 -5.57 -8.25 -1.32
N ILE A 16 -4.66 -7.28 -1.20
CA ILE A 16 -4.56 -6.13 -2.12
C ILE A 16 -4.26 -6.62 -3.55
N GLU A 17 -3.28 -7.50 -3.72
CA GLU A 17 -2.92 -8.05 -5.03
C GLU A 17 -4.08 -8.82 -5.64
N LYS A 18 -4.78 -9.62 -4.82
CA LYS A 18 -5.96 -10.37 -5.25
C LYS A 18 -7.15 -9.46 -5.61
N THR A 19 -7.37 -8.38 -4.86
CA THR A 19 -8.51 -7.46 -5.08
C THR A 19 -8.27 -6.53 -6.27
N TYR A 20 -7.05 -6.00 -6.44
CA TYR A 20 -6.75 -5.00 -7.46
C TYR A 20 -5.96 -5.54 -8.65
N GLY A 21 -5.55 -6.80 -8.63
CA GLY A 21 -4.88 -7.48 -9.76
C GLY A 21 -3.48 -6.93 -10.09
N ARG A 22 -2.87 -6.16 -9.18
CA ARG A 22 -1.56 -5.53 -9.38
C ARG A 22 -0.65 -5.85 -8.18
N PRO A 23 0.63 -6.21 -8.42
CA PRO A 23 1.55 -6.55 -7.35
C PRO A 23 1.82 -5.37 -6.42
N VAL A 24 2.09 -5.63 -5.14
CA VAL A 24 2.32 -4.56 -4.15
C VAL A 24 3.49 -3.66 -4.53
N VAL A 25 4.57 -4.19 -5.12
CA VAL A 25 5.71 -3.39 -5.57
C VAL A 25 5.28 -2.28 -6.53
N ALA A 26 4.36 -2.59 -7.46
CA ALA A 26 3.87 -1.60 -8.43
C ALA A 26 3.01 -0.51 -7.77
N TRP A 27 2.38 -0.80 -6.63
CA TRP A 27 1.70 0.21 -5.81
C TRP A 27 2.71 1.07 -5.04
N GLN A 28 3.76 0.47 -4.48
CA GLN A 28 4.81 1.20 -3.78
C GLN A 28 5.58 2.14 -4.73
N GLU A 29 5.92 1.67 -5.93
CA GLU A 29 6.54 2.49 -6.98
C GLU A 29 5.65 3.65 -7.41
N LEU A 30 4.35 3.40 -7.54
CA LEU A 30 3.36 4.42 -7.86
C LEU A 30 3.27 5.50 -6.76
N ILE A 31 3.28 5.08 -5.49
CA ILE A 31 3.33 5.99 -4.34
C ILE A 31 4.62 6.82 -4.35
N ARG A 32 5.77 6.20 -4.63
CA ARG A 32 7.08 6.88 -4.72
C ARG A 32 7.18 7.84 -5.90
N SER A 33 6.49 7.54 -6.99
CA SER A 33 6.44 8.39 -8.18
C SER A 33 5.46 9.56 -8.02
N SER A 34 4.61 9.53 -6.99
CA SER A 34 3.69 10.62 -6.69
C SER A 34 4.45 11.83 -6.16
N PRO A 35 4.07 13.06 -6.55
CA PRO A 35 4.62 14.28 -5.94
C PRO A 35 4.13 14.49 -4.49
N LEU A 36 3.18 13.67 -4.03
CA LEU A 36 2.63 13.76 -2.68
C LEU A 36 3.57 13.14 -1.66
N THR A 37 3.82 13.86 -0.57
CA THR A 37 4.75 13.43 0.49
C THR A 37 4.05 13.11 1.80
N LYS A 38 2.85 13.67 2.03
CA LYS A 38 2.10 13.40 3.26
C LYS A 38 1.35 12.08 3.14
N HIS A 39 1.46 11.27 4.20
CA HIS A 39 0.77 9.99 4.33
C HIS A 39 -0.73 10.09 4.00
N MET A 40 -1.44 11.04 4.61
CA MET A 40 -2.89 11.18 4.41
C MET A 40 -3.26 11.65 3.00
N GLU A 41 -2.40 12.43 2.33
CA GLU A 41 -2.62 12.85 0.94
C GLU A 41 -2.46 11.67 -0.01
N LEU A 42 -1.43 10.84 0.19
CA LEU A 42 -1.23 9.60 -0.56
C LEU A 42 -2.38 8.61 -0.37
N VAL A 43 -2.88 8.44 0.87
CA VAL A 43 -4.04 7.59 1.16
C VAL A 43 -5.28 8.11 0.43
N ALA A 44 -5.55 9.41 0.49
CA ALA A 44 -6.68 10.01 -0.21
C ALA A 44 -6.57 9.85 -1.74
N TRP A 45 -5.37 10.06 -2.29
CA TRP A 45 -5.09 9.90 -3.71
C TRP A 45 -5.32 8.47 -4.20
N LEU A 46 -4.81 7.46 -3.48
CA LEU A 46 -5.07 6.05 -3.81
C LEU A 46 -6.56 5.68 -3.74
N LYS A 47 -7.30 6.28 -2.81
CA LYS A 47 -8.74 6.08 -2.73
C LYS A 47 -9.47 6.70 -3.92
N SER A 48 -9.11 7.93 -4.30
CA SER A 48 -9.79 8.67 -5.37
C SER A 48 -9.42 8.17 -6.77
N GLU A 49 -8.13 8.01 -7.06
CA GLU A 49 -7.66 7.66 -8.41
C GLU A 49 -7.73 6.17 -8.71
N HIS A 50 -7.54 5.32 -7.68
CA HIS A 50 -7.42 3.88 -7.85
C HIS A 50 -8.54 3.09 -7.15
N GLY A 51 -9.47 3.76 -6.47
CA GLY A 51 -10.59 3.12 -5.80
C GLY A 51 -10.19 2.23 -4.63
N LEU A 52 -9.02 2.46 -4.02
CA LEU A 52 -8.59 1.63 -2.90
C LEU A 52 -9.46 1.85 -1.66
N GLY A 53 -9.71 0.79 -0.90
CA GLY A 53 -10.32 0.89 0.42
C GLY A 53 -9.37 1.55 1.43
N HIS A 54 -9.91 2.18 2.47
CA HIS A 54 -9.09 2.92 3.45
C HIS A 54 -7.98 2.07 4.09
N GLY A 55 -8.30 0.84 4.51
CA GLY A 55 -7.31 -0.07 5.09
C GLY A 55 -6.20 -0.47 4.11
N HIS A 56 -6.55 -0.74 2.85
CA HIS A 56 -5.60 -1.10 1.80
C HIS A 56 -4.68 0.06 1.43
N ALA A 57 -5.25 1.25 1.22
CA ALA A 57 -4.48 2.45 0.93
C ALA A 57 -3.53 2.79 2.09
N ASN A 58 -4.03 2.74 3.33
CA ASN A 58 -3.21 3.01 4.51
C ASN A 58 -2.06 2.01 4.65
N ALA A 59 -2.30 0.72 4.42
CA ALA A 59 -1.27 -0.31 4.49
C ALA A 59 -0.15 -0.09 3.46
N LEU A 60 -0.51 0.22 2.21
CA LEU A 60 0.46 0.49 1.15
C LEU A 60 1.32 1.72 1.44
N VAL A 61 0.69 2.82 1.85
CA VAL A 61 1.41 4.08 2.15
C VAL A 61 2.31 3.88 3.37
N ALA A 62 1.79 3.29 4.46
CA ALA A 62 2.59 3.02 5.66
C ALA A 62 3.82 2.15 5.36
N ALA A 63 3.65 1.09 4.58
CA ALA A 63 4.75 0.20 4.22
C ALA A 63 5.76 0.89 3.28
N THR A 64 5.29 1.66 2.29
CA THR A 64 6.17 2.38 1.36
C THR A 64 7.03 3.42 2.08
N LEU A 65 6.42 4.19 2.98
CA LEU A 65 7.12 5.21 3.77
C LEU A 65 8.05 4.61 4.84
N ALA A 66 7.72 3.44 5.38
CA ALA A 66 8.59 2.73 6.32
C ALA A 66 9.82 2.12 5.64
N GLU A 67 9.71 1.70 4.37
CA GLU A 67 10.82 1.12 3.59
C GLU A 67 11.82 2.18 3.09
N GLY A 68 11.37 3.41 2.87
CA GLY A 68 12.23 4.53 2.43
C GLY A 68 12.95 5.29 3.55
N ARG A 69 12.92 4.79 4.79
CA ARG A 69 13.56 5.41 5.96
C ARG A 69 14.94 4.82 6.23
#